data_AF-A0AAE9MNG4-F1
#
_entry.id   AF-A0AAE9MNG4-F1
#
_cell.length_a   1.000
_cell.length_b   1.000
_cell.length_c   1.000
_cell.angle_alpha   90.00
_cell.angle_beta   90.00
_cell.angle_gamma   90.00
#
_symmetry.space_group_name_H-M   'P 1'
#
loop_
_entity.id
_entity.type
_entity.pdbx_description
1 polymer ?
#
loop_
_entity_poly.entity_id
_entity_poly.type
_entity_poly.pdbx_seq_one_letter_code
_entity_poly.pdbx_strand_id
1 'polypeptide(L)' 'MSLLRVLLAIFFPPLAVIGKGCGSIIIVFLLTLCGWVPGVIAALIILNNPN' A
#
# COMPACT_ATOMS: atom_id res chain seq x y z
N MET A 1 0.83 4.98 -12.72
CA MET A 1 -0.12 4.72 -11.63
C MET A 1 -1.47 5.30 -12.00
N SER A 2 -2.53 4.48 -12.10
CA SER A 2 -3.88 5.02 -12.29
C SER A 2 -4.36 5.67 -10.98
N LEU A 3 -5.01 6.83 -11.06
CA LEU A 3 -5.58 7.54 -9.90
C LEU A 3 -6.44 6.61 -9.02
N LEU A 4 -7.11 5.64 -9.64
CA LEU A 4 -7.91 4.62 -8.96
C LEU A 4 -7.09 3.77 -7.97
N ARG A 5 -5.85 3.42 -8.29
CA ARG A 5 -4.99 2.65 -7.37
C ARG A 5 -4.51 3.47 -6.18
N VAL A 6 -4.33 4.78 -6.36
CA VAL A 6 -3.97 5.69 -5.28
C VAL A 6 -5.14 5.87 -4.32
N LEU A 7 -6.35 6.06 -4.86
CA LEU A 7 -7.57 6.13 -4.05
C LEU A 7 -7.82 4.83 -3.29
N LEU A 8 -7.57 3.67 -3.93
CA LEU A 8 -7.65 2.36 -3.29
C LEU A 8 -6.59 2.19 -2.19
N ALA A 9 -5.39 2.76 -2.35
CA ALA A 9 -4.33 2.69 -1.33
C ALA A 9 -4.65 3.51 -0.07
N ILE A 10 -5.49 4.55 -0.19
CA ILE A 10 -5.94 5.35 0.95
C ILE A 10 -7.02 4.59 1.73
N PHE A 11 -8.06 4.08 1.06
CA PHE A 11 -9.15 3.36 1.74
C PHE A 11 -8.75 1.95 2.19
N PHE A 12 -7.98 1.24 1.39
CA PHE A 12 -7.57 -0.15 1.62
C PHE A 12 -6.09 -0.35 1.20
N PRO A 13 -5.14 0.15 2.01
CA PRO A 13 -3.71 0.06 1.73
C PRO A 13 -3.21 -1.35 1.36
N PRO A 14 -3.55 -2.44 2.07
CA PRO A 14 -3.04 -3.78 1.72
C PRO A 14 -3.57 -4.32 0.38
N LEU A 15 -4.76 -3.86 -0.06
CA LEU A 15 -5.37 -4.31 -1.31
C LEU A 15 -4.73 -3.65 -2.53
N ALA A 16 -4.25 -2.41 -2.39
CA ALA A 16 -3.61 -1.66 -3.47
C ALA A 16 -2.23 -2.23 -3.87
N VAL A 17 -1.55 -2.92 -2.95
CA VAL A 17 -0.21 -3.53 -3.14
C VAL A 17 -0.23 -4.98 -3.61
N ILE A 18 -1.40 -5.58 -3.87
CA ILE A 18 -1.54 -6.99 -4.28
C ILE A 18 -0.69 -7.37 -5.50
N GLY A 19 -0.45 -6.44 -6.42
CA GLY A 19 0.36 -6.67 -7.63
C GLY A 19 1.85 -6.34 -7.51
N LYS A 20 2.33 -5.88 -6.35
CA LYS A 20 3.71 -5.39 -6.15
C LYS A 20 4.58 -6.33 -5.29
N GLY A 21 4.07 -7.51 -4.92
CA GLY A 21 4.81 -8.56 -4.20
C GLY A 21 4.14 -8.99 -2.89
N CYS A 22 4.22 -10.29 -2.58
CA CYS A 22 3.55 -10.87 -1.40
C CYS A 22 4.11 -10.31 -0.07
N GLY A 23 5.43 -10.06 0.00
CA GLY A 23 6.07 -9.44 1.18
C GLY A 23 5.61 -8.00 1.43
N SER A 24 5.34 -7.25 0.36
CA SER A 24 4.85 -5.88 0.39
C SER A 24 3.49 -5.78 1.08
N ILE A 25 2.61 -6.75 0.82
CA ILE A 25 1.26 -6.83 1.41
C ILE A 25 1.36 -7.06 2.92
N ILE A 26 2.24 -7.97 3.37
CA ILE A 26 2.41 -8.30 4.78
C ILE A 26 2.93 -7.09 5.57
N ILE A 27 3.91 -6.37 5.03
CA ILE A 27 4.47 -5.17 5.67
C ILE A 27 3.41 -4.08 5.77
N VAL A 28 2.72 -3.78 4.68
CA VAL A 28 1.65 -2.77 4.67
C VAL A 28 0.51 -3.17 5.60
N PHE A 29 0.15 -4.45 5.69
CA PHE A 29 -0.86 -4.95 6.61
C PHE A 29 -0.46 -4.79 8.08
N LEU A 30 0.78 -5.14 8.45
CA LEU A 30 1.31 -4.91 9.80
C LEU A 30 1.37 -3.41 10.16
N LEU A 31 1.80 -2.57 9.22
CA LEU A 31 1.83 -1.12 9.42
C LEU A 31 0.42 -0.56 9.59
N THR A 32 -0.54 -1.01 8.77
CA THR A 32 -1.96 -0.60 8.88
C THR A 32 -2.56 -1.00 10.23
N LEU A 33 -2.16 -2.15 10.79
CA LEU A 33 -2.54 -2.59 12.15
C LEU A 33 -1.90 -1.73 13.26
N CYS A 34 -0.66 -1.28 13.10
CA CYS A 34 -0.01 -0.34 14.03
C CYS A 34 -0.54 1.11 13.89
N GLY A 35 -1.08 1.45 12.73
CA GLY A 35 -1.70 2.74 12.45
C GLY A 35 -2.05 2.88 10.98
N TRP A 36 -3.19 3.51 10.68
CA TRP A 36 -3.61 3.67 9.28
C TRP A 36 -2.63 4.54 8.46
N VAL A 37 -2.13 5.63 9.07
CA VAL A 37 -1.19 6.58 8.43
C VAL A 37 0.09 5.90 7.92
N PRO A 38 0.85 5.13 8.73
CA PRO A 38 2.04 4.44 8.22
C PRO A 38 1.71 3.40 7.14
N GLY A 39 0.54 2.74 7.19
CA GLY A 39 0.08 1.82 6.15
C GLY A 39 -0.13 2.49 4.79
N VAL A 40 -0.77 3.66 4.76
CA VAL A 40 -1.00 4.44 3.53
C VAL A 40 0.31 4.95 2.94
N ILE A 41 1.22 5.47 3.78
CA ILE A 41 2.53 5.96 3.33
C ILE A 41 3.35 4.82 2.71
N ALA A 42 3.40 3.65 3.36
CA ALA A 42 4.10 2.49 2.83
C ALA A 42 3.49 2.01 1.50
N ALA A 43 2.15 1.96 1.39
CA ALA A 43 1.47 1.61 0.15
C ALA A 43 1.80 2.60 -0.99
N LEU A 44 1.84 3.91 -0.70
CA LEU A 44 2.21 4.95 -1.68
C LEU A 44 3.66 4.82 -2.13
N ILE A 45 4.61 4.58 -1.23
CA ILE A 45 6.03 4.39 -1.57
C ILE A 45 6.20 3.17 -2.46
N ILE A 46 5.56 2.04 -2.11
CA ILE A 46 5.68 0.80 -2.88
C ILE A 46 5.01 0.92 -4.25
N LEU A 47 3.85 1.59 -4.33
CA LEU A 47 3.23 1.90 -5.61
C LEU A 47 4.11 2.84 -6.44
N ASN A 48 4.71 3.87 -5.87
CA ASN A 48 5.49 4.84 -6.64
C ASN A 48 6.92 4.36 -6.97
N ASN A 49 7.37 3.25 -6.40
CA ASN A 49 8.67 2.68 -6.73
C ASN A 49 8.65 2.11 -8.17
N PRO A 50 9.46 2.63 -9.12
CA PRO A 50 9.46 2.18 -10.51
C PRO A 50 10.29 0.92 -10.77
N ASN A 51 10.92 0.34 -9.74
CA ASN A 51 11.73 -0.88 -9.85
C ASN A 51 10.89 -2.16 -9.90
#